data_AF-A0A522UFZ4-F1
#
_entry.id   AF-A0A522UFZ4-F1
#
_cell.length_a   1.000
_cell.length_b   1.000
_cell.length_c   1.000
_cell.angle_alpha   90.00
_cell.angle_beta   90.00
_cell.angle_gamma   90.00
#
_symmetry.space_group_name_H-M   'P 1'
#
loop_
_entity.id
_entity.type
_entity.pdbx_description
1 polymer ?
#
loop_
_entity_poly.entity_id
_entity_poly.type
_entity_poly.pdbx_seq_one_letter_code
_entity_poly.pdbx_strand_id
1 'polypeptide(L)'
;MKLAVNGQDCSTDLGAQLAATAHQRPTDQKPYAIAEAISALRLQTATTEADYTAELLRLLRYRDNVDTLPFEIPRKPGWCGAFTAKFKTLLWKLLRYQHDRITGRQNLINHLFSSALECEHRQRAQEIRDLQRRLAELEQKLK
;
A
#
# COMPACT_ATOMS: atom_id res chain seq x y z
N MET A 1 24.29 -10.42 0.24
CA MET A 1 23.69 -9.37 -0.61
C MET A 1 24.82 -8.48 -1.08
N LYS A 2 25.03 -8.30 -2.39
CA LYS A 2 26.07 -7.39 -2.91
C LYS A 2 25.54 -5.97 -2.91
N LEU A 3 26.22 -5.06 -2.21
CA LEU A 3 25.87 -3.65 -2.14
C LEU A 3 26.76 -2.89 -3.13
N ALA A 4 26.15 -2.45 -4.23
CA ALA A 4 26.83 -1.64 -5.23
C ALA A 4 26.39 -0.18 -5.14
N VAL A 5 27.34 0.74 -5.01
CA VAL A 5 27.10 2.19 -5.11
C VAL A 5 27.88 2.67 -6.33
N ASN A 6 27.18 3.29 -7.29
CA ASN A 6 27.75 3.72 -8.58
C ASN A 6 28.54 2.60 -9.32
N GLY A 7 28.05 1.36 -9.25
CA GLY A 7 28.65 0.22 -9.94
C GLY A 7 29.92 -0.36 -9.28
N GLN A 8 30.39 0.21 -8.18
CA GLN A 8 31.48 -0.34 -7.38
C GLN A 8 30.92 -1.20 -6.24
N ASP A 9 31.49 -2.38 -6.03
CA ASP A 9 31.12 -3.27 -4.94
C ASP A 9 31.69 -2.73 -3.62
N CYS A 10 30.80 -2.21 -2.78
CA CYS A 10 31.15 -1.66 -1.47
C CYS A 10 30.70 -2.59 -0.33
N SER A 11 30.42 -3.86 -0.62
CA SER A 11 29.85 -4.80 0.34
C SER A 11 30.71 -5.01 1.59
N THR A 12 32.03 -4.88 1.50
CA THR A 12 32.95 -5.01 2.64
C THR A 12 32.95 -3.77 3.53
N ASP A 13 33.14 -2.59 2.96
CA ASP A 13 33.29 -1.34 3.73
C ASP A 13 31.96 -0.84 4.27
N LEU A 14 30.94 -0.74 3.41
CA LEU A 14 29.61 -0.30 3.80
C LEU A 14 28.84 -1.40 4.51
N GLY A 15 29.04 -2.66 4.13
CA GLY A 15 28.36 -3.79 4.77
C GLY A 15 28.75 -3.96 6.23
N ALA A 16 30.04 -3.81 6.58
CA ALA A 16 30.48 -3.87 7.97
C ALA A 16 29.93 -2.71 8.81
N GLN A 17 29.95 -1.47 8.28
CA GLN A 17 29.39 -0.31 8.97
C GLN A 17 27.87 -0.39 9.12
N LEU A 18 27.16 -0.85 8.09
CA LEU A 18 25.71 -1.06 8.12
C LEU A 18 25.33 -2.17 9.09
N ALA A 19 26.07 -3.27 9.12
CA ALA A 19 25.85 -4.37 10.08
C ALA A 19 26.08 -3.91 11.52
N ALA A 20 27.15 -3.16 11.78
CA ALA A 20 27.42 -2.58 13.10
C ALA A 20 26.32 -1.59 13.52
N THR A 21 25.89 -0.72 12.61
CA THR A 21 24.80 0.26 12.87
C THR A 21 23.45 -0.43 13.06
N ALA A 22 23.18 -1.51 12.31
CA ALA A 22 21.96 -2.30 12.45
C ALA A 22 21.91 -3.07 13.79
N HIS A 23 23.05 -3.59 14.26
CA HIS A 23 23.13 -4.24 15.58
C HIS A 23 23.02 -3.27 16.76
N GLN A 24 23.40 -2.00 16.57
CA GLN A 24 23.21 -0.95 17.58
C GLN A 24 21.79 -0.36 17.58
N ARG A 25 20.99 -0.62 16.54
CA ARG A 25 19.62 -0.15 16.45
C ARG A 25 18.73 -1.10 17.26
N PRO A 26 17.91 -0.60 18.22
CA PRO A 26 17.00 -1.45 18.97
C PRO A 26 16.09 -2.23 18.00
N THR A 27 16.18 -3.55 18.07
CA THR A 27 15.51 -4.53 17.18
C THR A 27 14.02 -4.69 17.41
N ASP A 28 13.44 -3.97 18.37
CA ASP A 28 12.05 -4.14 18.79
C ASP A 28 11.02 -3.74 17.71
N GLN A 29 11.44 -3.05 16.65
CA GLN A 29 10.54 -2.67 15.56
C GLN A 29 11.15 -3.02 14.21
N LYS A 30 10.86 -4.24 13.75
CA LYS A 30 10.97 -4.56 12.33
C LYS A 30 9.93 -3.71 11.58
N PRO A 31 10.26 -3.15 10.39
CA PRO A 31 9.25 -2.51 9.56
C PRO A 31 8.10 -3.48 9.32
N TYR A 32 6.87 -2.97 9.30
CA TYR A 32 5.68 -3.80 9.13
C TYR A 32 5.80 -4.61 7.84
N ALA A 33 5.95 -5.93 7.97
CA ALA A 33 6.04 -6.81 6.82
C ALA A 33 4.65 -6.91 6.20
N ILE A 34 4.53 -6.44 4.96
CA ILE A 34 3.29 -6.56 4.21
C ILE A 34 3.09 -8.03 3.89
N ALA A 35 2.00 -8.62 4.39
CA ALA A 35 1.70 -10.02 4.11
C ALA A 35 1.65 -10.26 2.60
N GLU A 36 2.24 -11.36 2.15
CA GLU A 36 2.36 -11.68 0.72
C GLU A 36 0.99 -11.65 0.02
N ALA A 37 -0.05 -12.13 0.71
CA ALA A 37 -1.44 -12.14 0.26
C ALA A 37 -2.02 -10.76 -0.12
N ILE A 38 -1.46 -9.66 0.40
CA ILE A 38 -1.88 -8.27 0.14
C ILE A 38 -0.75 -7.45 -0.50
N SER A 39 0.31 -8.10 -0.99
CA SER A 39 1.39 -7.43 -1.69
C SER A 39 0.95 -7.00 -3.09
N ALA A 40 1.31 -5.78 -3.48
CA ALA A 40 1.11 -5.30 -4.85
C ALA A 40 1.89 -6.15 -5.88
N LEU A 41 2.93 -6.87 -5.44
CA LEU A 41 3.70 -7.78 -6.29
C LEU A 41 2.86 -8.94 -6.82
N ARG A 42 1.73 -9.28 -6.17
CA ARG A 42 0.80 -10.29 -6.69
C ARG A 42 0.20 -9.93 -8.05
N LEU A 43 0.14 -8.66 -8.40
CA LEU A 43 -0.32 -8.24 -9.73
C LEU A 43 0.55 -8.80 -10.86
N GLN A 44 1.83 -9.13 -10.58
CA GLN A 44 2.74 -9.71 -11.57
C GLN A 44 2.36 -11.15 -11.95
N THR A 45 1.56 -11.84 -11.14
CA THR A 45 1.13 -13.21 -11.45
C THR A 45 -0.06 -13.26 -12.41
N ALA A 46 -0.68 -12.12 -12.71
CA ALA A 46 -1.80 -12.06 -13.64
C ALA A 46 -1.31 -12.27 -15.08
N THR A 47 -1.91 -13.23 -15.77
CA THR A 47 -1.59 -13.55 -17.17
C THR A 47 -2.53 -12.89 -18.16
N THR A 48 -3.71 -12.45 -17.72
CA THR A 48 -4.70 -11.77 -18.55
C THR A 48 -5.12 -10.45 -17.91
N GLU A 49 -5.67 -9.54 -18.73
CA GLU A 49 -6.24 -8.27 -18.23
C GLU A 49 -7.39 -8.49 -17.25
N ALA A 50 -8.20 -9.54 -17.48
CA ALA A 50 -9.29 -9.91 -16.59
C ALA A 50 -8.78 -10.34 -15.21
N ASP A 51 -7.74 -11.19 -15.18
CA ASP A 51 -7.10 -11.64 -13.94
C ASP A 51 -6.44 -10.48 -13.20
N TYR A 52 -5.77 -9.59 -13.94
CA TYR A 52 -5.14 -8.40 -13.39
C TYR A 52 -6.17 -7.48 -12.75
N THR A 53 -7.28 -7.22 -13.44
CA THR A 53 -8.36 -6.36 -12.96
C THR A 53 -9.02 -6.96 -11.71
N ALA A 54 -9.29 -8.27 -11.70
CA ALA A 54 -9.85 -8.95 -10.55
C ALA A 54 -8.92 -8.87 -9.32
N GLU A 55 -7.63 -9.10 -9.51
CA GLU A 55 -6.64 -9.05 -8.43
C GLU A 55 -6.40 -7.60 -7.96
N LEU A 56 -6.43 -6.62 -8.86
CA LEU A 56 -6.36 -5.20 -8.51
C LEU A 56 -7.55 -4.78 -7.65
N LEU A 57 -8.77 -5.10 -8.07
CA LEU A 57 -9.98 -4.82 -7.29
C LEU A 57 -9.91 -5.50 -5.92
N ARG A 58 -9.45 -6.75 -5.86
CA ARG A 58 -9.22 -7.46 -4.60
C ARG A 58 -8.24 -6.72 -3.70
N LEU A 59 -7.10 -6.27 -4.24
CA LEU A 59 -6.08 -5.53 -3.48
C LEU A 59 -6.57 -4.15 -3.01
N LEU A 60 -7.36 -3.45 -3.81
CA LEU A 60 -7.94 -2.15 -3.45
C LEU A 60 -8.84 -2.27 -2.21
N ARG A 61 -9.57 -3.38 -2.03
CA ARG A 61 -10.35 -3.64 -0.81
C ARG A 61 -9.52 -3.70 0.48
N TYR A 62 -8.24 -4.08 0.38
CA TYR A 62 -7.36 -4.16 1.54
C TYR A 62 -6.59 -2.87 1.81
N ARG A 63 -6.59 -1.92 0.86
CA ARG A 63 -5.70 -0.73 0.85
C ARG A 63 -6.43 0.59 0.61
N ASP A 64 -7.74 0.59 0.70
CA ASP A 64 -8.57 1.80 0.58
C ASP A 64 -8.35 2.78 1.74
N ASN A 65 -7.75 2.33 2.84
CA ASN A 65 -7.48 3.14 4.02
C ASN A 65 -6.03 3.63 4.08
N VAL A 66 -5.86 4.93 4.33
CA VAL A 66 -4.60 5.54 4.75
C VAL A 66 -4.40 5.23 6.23
N ASP A 67 -3.29 4.56 6.55
CA ASP A 67 -2.89 4.25 7.91
C ASP A 67 -2.30 5.49 8.61
N THR A 68 -2.79 5.76 9.81
CA THR A 68 -2.35 6.87 10.68
C THR A 68 -1.81 6.38 12.02
N LEU A 69 -1.41 5.11 12.09
CA LEU A 69 -0.76 4.53 13.25
C LEU A 69 0.39 5.43 13.73
N PRO A 70 0.53 5.62 15.05
CA PRO A 70 1.54 6.50 15.60
C PRO A 70 2.93 5.99 15.19
N PHE A 71 3.66 6.81 14.43
CA PHE A 71 5.04 6.54 14.07
C PHE A 71 5.98 6.98 15.19
N GLU A 72 6.96 6.14 15.52
CA GLU A 72 7.97 6.51 16.49
C GLU A 72 8.97 7.50 15.87
N ILE A 73 9.02 8.71 16.42
CA ILE A 73 10.00 9.72 16.01
C ILE A 73 11.24 9.55 16.91
N PRO A 74 12.40 9.13 16.37
CA PRO A 74 13.61 8.99 17.16
C PRO A 74 13.99 10.31 17.82
N ARG A 75 14.36 10.26 19.10
CA ARG A 75 14.70 11.43 19.92
C ARG A 75 16.21 11.53 20.11
N LYS A 76 16.74 12.76 20.08
CA LYS A 76 18.13 13.01 20.53
C LYS A 76 18.20 12.81 22.05
N PRO A 77 19.29 12.23 22.58
CA PRO A 77 19.47 12.11 24.03
C PRO A 77 19.65 13.49 24.69
N GLY A 78 19.34 13.58 25.99
CA GLY A 78 19.52 14.79 26.80
C GLY A 78 18.30 15.73 26.89
N TRP A 79 18.43 16.79 27.69
CA TRP A 79 17.32 17.68 28.04
C TRP A 79 16.74 18.46 26.85
N CYS A 80 17.60 18.92 25.92
CA CYS A 80 17.14 19.54 24.67
C CYS A 80 16.31 18.57 23.81
N GLY A 81 16.68 17.29 23.80
CA GLY A 81 15.91 16.23 23.14
C GLY A 81 14.55 16.00 23.80
N ALA A 82 14.49 16.02 25.12
CA ALA A 82 13.23 15.92 25.87
C ALA A 82 12.30 17.13 25.61
N PHE A 83 12.85 18.34 25.57
CA PHE A 83 12.07 19.56 25.30
C PHE A 83 11.51 19.58 23.87
N THR A 84 12.36 19.31 22.88
CA THR A 84 11.95 19.24 21.47
C THR A 84 10.90 18.15 21.24
N ALA A 85 11.02 17.00 21.91
CA ALA A 85 10.00 15.94 21.86
C ALA A 85 8.65 16.40 22.43
N LYS A 86 8.63 17.10 23.57
CA LYS A 86 7.41 17.65 24.15
C LYS A 86 6.76 18.68 23.20
N PHE A 87 7.56 19.58 22.63
CA PHE A 87 7.07 20.57 21.68
C PHE A 87 6.45 19.92 20.43
N LYS A 88 7.16 18.96 19.81
CA LYS A 88 6.62 18.20 18.67
C LYS A 88 5.34 17.44 19.02
N THR A 89 5.26 16.89 20.22
CA THR A 89 4.06 16.17 20.70
C THR A 89 2.86 17.13 20.85
N LEU A 90 3.09 18.33 21.39
CA LEU A 90 2.05 19.35 21.51
C LEU A 90 1.57 19.81 20.12
N LEU A 91 2.51 20.08 19.21
CA LEU A 91 2.21 20.45 17.83
C LEU A 91 1.41 19.34 17.13
N TRP A 92 1.82 18.07 17.31
CA TRP A 92 1.09 16.93 16.80
C TRP A 92 -0.34 16.87 17.32
N LYS A 93 -0.56 17.04 18.64
CA LYS A 93 -1.91 17.06 19.21
C LYS A 93 -2.79 18.15 18.61
N LEU A 94 -2.21 19.31 18.33
CA LEU A 94 -2.94 20.43 17.72
C LEU A 94 -3.32 20.13 16.26
N LEU A 95 -2.40 19.55 15.48
CA LEU A 95 -2.65 19.21 14.08
C LEU A 95 -3.45 17.92 13.90
N ARG A 96 -3.48 17.04 14.91
CA ARG A 96 -4.09 15.71 14.85
C ARG A 96 -5.54 15.75 14.38
N TYR A 97 -6.32 16.73 14.85
CA TYR A 97 -7.70 16.87 14.40
C TYR A 97 -7.81 17.09 12.89
N GLN A 98 -7.01 18.00 12.31
CA GLN A 98 -7.06 18.26 10.87
C GLN A 98 -6.49 17.09 10.07
N HIS A 99 -5.43 16.46 10.57
CA HIS A 99 -4.85 15.26 10.00
C HIS A 99 -5.91 14.14 9.92
N ASP A 100 -6.52 13.77 11.05
CA ASP A 100 -7.50 12.69 11.14
C ASP A 100 -8.75 13.02 10.28
N ARG A 101 -9.16 14.29 10.21
CA ARG A 101 -10.24 14.75 9.32
C ARG A 101 -9.90 14.57 7.84
N ILE A 102 -8.70 14.95 7.42
CA ILE A 102 -8.26 14.81 6.02
C ILE A 102 -8.12 13.33 5.66
N THR A 103 -7.49 12.53 6.52
CA THR A 103 -7.38 11.08 6.34
C THR A 103 -8.76 10.43 6.22
N GLY A 104 -9.70 10.75 7.11
CA GLY A 104 -11.06 10.20 7.04
C GLY A 104 -11.77 10.52 5.72
N ARG A 105 -11.60 11.74 5.21
CA ARG A 105 -12.12 12.13 3.89
C ARG A 105 -11.46 11.36 2.76
N GLN A 106 -10.14 11.19 2.81
CA GLN A 106 -9.41 10.43 1.80
C GLN A 106 -9.87 8.96 1.78
N ASN A 107 -10.03 8.35 2.94
CA ASN A 107 -10.50 6.96 3.06
C ASN A 107 -11.93 6.83 2.52
N LEU A 108 -12.80 7.80 2.80
CA LEU A 108 -14.15 7.82 2.21
C LEU A 108 -14.11 7.88 0.68
N ILE A 109 -13.27 8.75 0.11
CA ILE A 109 -13.11 8.86 -1.35
C ILE A 109 -12.57 7.56 -1.93
N ASN A 110 -11.55 6.96 -1.32
CA ASN A 110 -10.97 5.69 -1.75
C ASN A 110 -12.02 4.56 -1.73
N HIS A 111 -12.86 4.51 -0.69
CA HIS A 111 -13.94 3.54 -0.59
C HIS A 111 -15.00 3.75 -1.68
N LEU A 112 -15.42 5.01 -1.92
CA LEU A 112 -16.36 5.33 -2.99
C LEU A 112 -15.80 4.94 -4.36
N PHE A 113 -14.52 5.22 -4.61
CA PHE A 113 -13.87 4.92 -5.87
C PHE A 113 -13.70 3.41 -6.11
N SER A 114 -13.22 2.67 -5.11
CA SER A 114 -13.14 1.21 -5.20
C SER A 114 -14.52 0.57 -5.41
N SER A 115 -15.54 1.04 -4.69
CA SER A 115 -16.93 0.58 -4.87
C SER A 115 -17.47 0.87 -6.27
N ALA A 116 -17.18 2.05 -6.82
CA ALA A 116 -17.60 2.43 -8.17
C ALA A 116 -16.95 1.53 -9.23
N LEU A 117 -15.63 1.29 -9.13
CA LEU A 117 -14.91 0.41 -10.05
C LEU A 117 -15.43 -1.04 -9.99
N GLU A 118 -15.76 -1.54 -8.79
CA GLU A 118 -16.37 -2.86 -8.66
C GLU A 118 -17.75 -2.94 -9.31
N CYS A 119 -18.57 -1.90 -9.12
CA CYS A 119 -19.90 -1.83 -9.73
C CYS A 119 -19.78 -1.84 -11.26
N GLU A 120 -18.92 -1.00 -11.82
CA GLU A 120 -18.65 -0.92 -13.24
C GLU A 120 -18.15 -2.25 -13.80
N HIS A 121 -17.20 -2.89 -13.12
CA HIS A 121 -16.68 -4.19 -13.53
C HIS A 121 -17.77 -5.27 -13.57
N ARG A 122 -18.66 -5.31 -12.56
CA ARG A 122 -19.80 -6.24 -12.52
C ARG A 122 -20.80 -5.95 -13.64
N GLN A 123 -21.07 -4.67 -13.91
CA GLN A 123 -21.98 -4.26 -14.97
C GLN A 123 -21.45 -4.70 -16.35
N ARG A 124 -20.19 -4.38 -16.66
CA ARG A 124 -19.55 -4.80 -17.92
C ARG A 124 -19.56 -6.33 -18.09
N ALA A 125 -19.26 -7.07 -17.01
CA ALA A 125 -19.31 -8.53 -17.05
C ALA A 125 -20.72 -9.07 -17.34
N GLN A 126 -21.77 -8.39 -16.87
CA GLN A 126 -23.15 -8.75 -17.18
C GLN A 126 -23.52 -8.42 -18.63
N GLU A 127 -23.15 -7.23 -19.11
CA GLU A 127 -23.37 -6.82 -20.49
C GLU A 127 -22.71 -7.80 -21.49
N ILE A 128 -21.46 -8.22 -21.21
CA ILE A 128 -20.75 -9.21 -22.03
C ILE A 128 -21.52 -10.54 -22.07
N ARG A 129 -22.00 -11.04 -20.91
CA ARG A 129 -22.77 -12.28 -20.85
C ARG A 129 -24.08 -12.19 -21.64
N ASP A 130 -24.76 -11.05 -21.56
CA ASP A 130 -26.01 -10.82 -22.28
C ASP A 130 -25.78 -10.72 -23.79
N LEU A 131 -24.70 -10.07 -24.22
CA LEU A 131 -24.28 -10.03 -25.62
C LEU A 131 -23.92 -11.42 -26.16
N GLN A 132 -23.14 -12.21 -25.39
CA GLN A 132 -22.80 -13.59 -25.75
C GLN A 132 -24.06 -14.46 -25.91
N ARG A 133 -25.05 -14.30 -25.02
CA ARG A 133 -26.33 -15.01 -25.11
C ARG A 133 -27.08 -14.64 -26.39
N ARG A 134 -27.21 -13.34 -26.68
CA ARG A 134 -27.90 -12.85 -27.89
C ARG A 134 -27.20 -13.31 -29.16
N LEU A 135 -25.87 -13.32 -29.19
CA LEU A 135 -25.09 -13.84 -30.31
C LEU A 135 -25.38 -15.33 -30.54
N ALA A 136 -25.36 -16.15 -29.48
CA ALA A 136 -25.68 -17.57 -29.59
C ALA A 136 -27.10 -17.82 -30.13
N GLU A 137 -28.09 -17.03 -29.68
CA GLU A 137 -29.46 -17.10 -30.20
C GLU A 137 -29.55 -16.72 -31.69
N LEU A 138 -28.79 -15.73 -32.13
CA LEU A 138 -28.73 -15.33 -33.55
C LEU A 138 -28.02 -16.38 -34.40
N GLU A 139 -26.90 -16.92 -33.93
CA GLU A 139 -26.17 -18.00 -34.59
C GLU A 139 -27.02 -19.27 -34.75
N GLN A 140 -27.90 -19.57 -33.78
CA GLN A 140 -28.86 -20.67 -33.88
C GLN A 140 -29.98 -20.41 -34.89
N LYS A 141 -30.37 -19.15 -35.13
CA LYS A 141 -31.41 -18.79 -36.12
C LYS A 141 -30.89 -18.73 -37.55
N LEU A 142 -29.58 -18.53 -37.72
CA LEU A 142 -28.90 -18.46 -39.01
C LEU A 142 -28.41 -19.84 -39.51
N LYS A 143 -28.33 -20.83 -38.60
CA LYS A 143 -28.17 -22.24 -38.94
C LYS A 143 -29.49 -22.89 -39.31
#